data_AF-A0A7C5M9E5-F1
#
_entry.id   AF-A0A7C5M9E5-F1
#
_cell.length_a   1.000
_cell.length_b   1.000
_cell.length_c   1.000
_cell.angle_alpha   90.00
_cell.angle_beta   90.00
_cell.angle_gamma   90.00
#
_symmetry.space_group_name_H-M   'P 1'
#
loop_
_entity.id
_entity.type
_entity.pdbx_description
1 polymer ?
#
loop_
_entity_poly.entity_id
_entity_poly.type
_entity_poly.pdbx_seq_one_letter_code
_entity_poly.pdbx_strand_id
1 'polypeptide(L)'
;MPGCVWIVTVATALVLICRAAHAQPGFPAARQSQQLDLFRPAPRVLQQYLRRAEKAIAEQDYRAAVELLGSILTGQTQDPDLAEVQQDYFMRGLADERHRTSIKARALQLLGQLPAEGRQWYELKYGTEAAQLVRRAIADRDISKLHEVTRKYFHTRAGYDAAVLLGRWQLDQGHPLAAALSLKRLYDVPHAAGDYEPTLSLLLAASWLQAGMEQQAVDVIVALKQRTSANGVSLGGRTVPWFTKNEDARAWLEEHLQGASIDLHEREQQWVLYRGNPQRNGLTAGGFPLMHFRWRTATVIDPADAELVAERRLMYESEDRVVLPAFQPLAVGDIIVMRTPRWVFGVDLKTGKLVWNYPWFQETIGGVADDTDEQAAFNANRNKRRDELVQRLWEDAPYGQLASDGERVYLLDEMPYAASGRVRPQLVFGPNLNRNQTSAPRGNQLVACSLAEEGKLHWIVGGETGEDEPRLAGAFFLGPPLPLMGQLFVLAEMAGEIRLVVLDAQTGRLQWFQQVAHVAEQTIDLDPNRRLAGATPSFDDGILVCPTSAGACVAVDLATRSLLWGYQYP
;
A
#
# COMPACT_ATOMS: atom_id res chain seq x y z
N MET A 1 -2.56 9.42 68.86
CA MET A 1 -3.42 8.23 68.61
C MET A 1 -4.23 8.49 67.34
N PRO A 2 -4.54 7.45 66.56
CA PRO A 2 -4.62 7.49 65.10
C PRO A 2 -5.80 8.32 64.59
N GLY A 3 -5.65 8.89 63.39
CA GLY A 3 -6.72 9.60 62.69
C GLY A 3 -6.47 9.59 61.19
N CYS A 4 -7.03 8.59 60.52
CA CYS A 4 -7.13 8.56 59.06
C CYS A 4 -7.90 9.80 58.58
N VAL A 5 -7.32 10.54 57.64
CA VAL A 5 -8.05 11.50 56.82
C VAL A 5 -7.88 11.07 55.37
N TRP A 6 -8.96 10.54 54.81
CA TRP A 6 -9.12 10.33 53.38
C TRP A 6 -9.37 11.69 52.74
N ILE A 7 -8.43 12.16 51.93
CA ILE A 7 -8.68 13.28 51.02
C ILE A 7 -9.01 12.68 49.65
N VAL A 8 -10.31 12.57 49.39
CA VAL A 8 -10.87 12.49 48.05
C VAL A 8 -10.72 13.89 47.45
N THR A 9 -9.97 14.03 46.35
CA THR A 9 -10.05 15.24 45.52
C THR A 9 -10.06 14.85 44.05
N VAL A 10 -11.30 14.76 43.57
CA VAL A 10 -11.83 15.18 42.27
C VAL A 10 -10.79 15.36 41.15
N ALA A 11 -10.92 14.51 40.14
CA ALA A 11 -10.36 14.68 38.82
C ALA A 11 -10.83 16.02 38.21
N THR A 12 -10.00 17.04 38.27
CA THR A 12 -10.06 18.15 37.33
C THR A 12 -9.35 17.70 36.05
N ALA A 13 -10.13 17.56 34.98
CA ALA A 13 -9.62 17.46 33.62
C ALA A 13 -8.72 18.67 33.36
N LEU A 14 -7.41 18.46 33.45
CA LEU A 14 -6.43 19.40 32.97
C LEU A 14 -6.49 19.31 31.45
N VAL A 15 -7.35 20.14 30.86
CA VAL A 15 -7.26 20.50 29.45
C VAL A 15 -5.89 21.12 29.27
N LEU A 16 -4.93 20.30 28.85
CA LEU A 16 -3.70 20.75 28.23
C LEU A 16 -4.14 21.49 26.96
N ILE A 17 -4.38 22.78 27.10
CA ILE A 17 -4.37 23.70 25.97
C ILE A 17 -2.91 23.68 25.50
N CYS A 18 -2.59 22.73 24.63
CA CYS A 18 -1.45 22.87 23.73
C CYS A 18 -1.68 24.17 22.97
N ARG A 19 -1.11 25.27 23.46
CA ARG A 19 -0.75 26.38 22.59
C ARG A 19 0.20 25.76 21.57
N ALA A 20 -0.36 25.41 20.42
CA ALA A 20 0.41 25.13 19.23
C ALA A 20 1.24 26.39 18.95
N ALA A 21 2.45 26.42 19.48
CA ALA A 21 3.51 27.24 18.94
C ALA A 21 3.64 26.76 17.50
N HIS A 22 3.03 27.51 16.57
CA HIS A 22 3.22 27.33 15.14
C HIS A 22 4.66 27.77 14.82
N ALA A 23 5.64 27.03 15.29
CA ALA A 23 6.92 26.95 14.63
C ALA A 23 6.69 26.01 13.44
N GLN A 24 6.04 26.53 12.39
CA GLN A 24 6.19 25.94 11.08
C GLN A 24 7.69 26.01 10.79
N PRO A 25 8.42 24.89 10.60
CA PRO A 25 9.63 24.97 9.81
C PRO A 25 9.18 25.62 8.50
N GLY A 26 9.73 26.78 8.18
CA GLY A 26 9.39 27.51 6.98
C GLY A 26 9.76 26.66 5.78
N PHE A 27 8.84 25.79 5.36
CA PHE A 27 8.87 25.25 4.02
C PHE A 27 8.80 26.46 3.11
N PRO A 28 9.82 26.69 2.24
CA PRO A 28 9.73 27.77 1.28
C PRO A 28 8.40 27.61 0.56
N ALA A 29 7.59 28.68 0.55
CA ALA A 29 6.28 28.71 -0.07
C ALA A 29 6.35 27.94 -1.38
N ALA A 30 5.55 26.87 -1.49
CA ALA A 30 5.44 26.09 -2.70
C ALA A 30 5.32 27.09 -3.84
N ARG A 31 6.31 27.11 -4.75
CA ARG A 31 6.13 27.79 -6.02
C ARG A 31 4.81 27.25 -6.54
N GLN A 32 3.90 28.12 -6.94
CA GLN A 32 2.75 27.74 -7.76
C GLN A 32 3.33 27.14 -9.06
N SER A 33 3.75 25.88 -8.98
CA SER A 33 3.94 25.03 -10.13
C SER A 33 2.57 24.97 -10.78
N GLN A 34 2.53 25.23 -12.08
CA GLN A 34 1.38 24.82 -12.89
C GLN A 34 1.01 23.41 -12.45
N GLN A 35 -0.22 23.21 -12.01
CA GLN A 35 -0.70 21.97 -11.43
C GLN A 35 -0.57 20.88 -12.51
N LEU A 36 0.59 20.22 -12.54
CA LEU A 36 0.90 19.15 -13.47
C LEU A 36 -0.05 18.00 -13.12
N ASP A 37 -0.80 17.55 -14.11
CA ASP A 37 -1.72 16.43 -13.99
C ASP A 37 -0.88 15.16 -13.74
N LEU A 38 -0.74 14.77 -12.47
CA LEU A 38 0.09 13.64 -12.04
C LEU A 38 -0.47 12.29 -12.53
N PHE A 39 -1.74 12.25 -12.93
CA PHE A 39 -2.37 11.03 -13.42
C PHE A 39 -2.33 11.00 -14.94
N ARG A 40 -1.50 10.12 -15.48
CA ARG A 40 -1.39 9.91 -16.92
C ARG A 40 -2.74 9.42 -17.49
N PRO A 41 -3.25 10.03 -18.56
CA PRO A 41 -4.43 9.51 -19.23
C PRO A 41 -4.13 8.15 -19.84
N ALA A 42 -5.18 7.33 -19.99
CA ALA A 42 -5.04 6.02 -20.60
C ALA A 42 -4.41 6.07 -22.01
N PRO A 43 -3.63 5.05 -22.41
CA PRO A 43 -3.15 4.87 -23.77
C PRO A 43 -4.25 5.03 -24.83
N ARG A 44 -3.89 5.56 -26.00
CA ARG A 44 -4.84 5.84 -27.09
C ARG A 44 -5.62 4.59 -27.51
N VAL A 45 -4.97 3.42 -27.52
CA VAL A 45 -5.61 2.14 -27.87
C VAL A 45 -6.76 1.83 -26.94
N LEU A 46 -6.55 1.87 -25.61
CA LEU A 46 -7.64 1.68 -24.63
C LEU A 46 -8.79 2.68 -24.80
N GLN A 47 -8.46 3.96 -25.02
CA GLN A 47 -9.49 4.97 -25.28
C GLN A 47 -10.29 4.70 -26.55
N GLN A 48 -9.65 4.22 -27.62
CA GLN A 48 -10.30 3.88 -28.87
C GLN A 48 -11.23 2.67 -28.72
N TYR A 49 -10.78 1.62 -28.02
CA TYR A 49 -11.61 0.45 -27.72
C TYR A 49 -12.87 0.84 -26.94
N LEU A 50 -12.71 1.68 -25.90
CA LEU A 50 -13.84 2.16 -25.11
C LEU A 50 -14.82 2.98 -25.95
N ARG A 51 -14.34 3.94 -26.76
CA ARG A 51 -15.20 4.75 -27.64
C ARG A 51 -15.91 3.90 -28.70
N ARG A 52 -15.23 2.90 -29.26
CA ARG A 52 -15.83 1.97 -30.22
C ARG A 52 -16.90 1.11 -29.55
N ALA A 53 -16.69 0.68 -28.31
CA ALA A 53 -17.68 -0.05 -27.55
C ALA A 53 -18.92 0.80 -27.26
N GLU A 54 -18.74 2.05 -26.83
CA GLU A 54 -19.86 2.99 -26.61
C GLU A 54 -20.65 3.24 -27.91
N LYS A 55 -19.95 3.39 -29.04
CA LYS A 55 -20.58 3.51 -30.36
C LYS A 55 -21.37 2.25 -30.73
N ALA A 56 -20.79 1.06 -30.54
CA ALA A 56 -21.46 -0.21 -30.82
C ALA A 56 -22.72 -0.39 -29.96
N ILE A 57 -22.68 0.03 -28.68
CA ILE A 57 -23.87 0.03 -27.80
C ILE A 57 -24.95 0.97 -28.36
N ALA A 58 -24.58 2.17 -28.81
CA ALA A 58 -25.51 3.13 -29.40
C ALA A 58 -26.13 2.63 -30.72
N GLU A 59 -25.36 1.88 -31.50
CA GLU A 59 -25.80 1.24 -32.76
C GLU A 59 -26.54 -0.10 -32.51
N GLN A 60 -26.72 -0.52 -31.25
CA GLN A 60 -27.31 -1.80 -30.84
C GLN A 60 -26.55 -3.05 -31.33
N ASP A 61 -25.29 -2.90 -31.74
CA ASP A 61 -24.38 -4.02 -32.01
C ASP A 61 -23.76 -4.50 -30.70
N TYR A 62 -24.56 -5.22 -29.91
CA TYR A 62 -24.12 -5.70 -28.60
C TYR A 62 -23.02 -6.75 -28.69
N ARG A 63 -22.94 -7.49 -29.79
CA ARG A 63 -21.87 -8.47 -30.00
C ARG A 63 -20.52 -7.75 -30.07
N ALA A 64 -20.38 -6.74 -30.94
CA ALA A 64 -19.15 -5.97 -31.04
C ALA A 64 -18.80 -5.26 -29.72
N ALA A 65 -19.80 -4.69 -29.04
CA ALA A 65 -19.60 -4.05 -27.74
C ALA A 65 -19.02 -5.01 -26.68
N VAL A 66 -19.59 -6.20 -26.56
CA VAL A 66 -19.12 -7.25 -25.64
C VAL A 66 -17.69 -7.67 -25.93
N GLU A 67 -17.32 -7.81 -27.21
CA GLU A 67 -15.96 -8.19 -27.59
C GLU A 67 -14.93 -7.11 -27.21
N LEU A 68 -15.24 -5.84 -27.47
CA LEU A 68 -14.36 -4.72 -27.14
C LEU A 68 -14.21 -4.52 -25.63
N LEU A 69 -15.33 -4.52 -24.88
CA LEU A 69 -15.31 -4.35 -23.42
C LEU A 69 -14.66 -5.53 -22.72
N GLY A 70 -14.94 -6.75 -23.16
CA GLY A 70 -14.29 -7.95 -22.64
C GLY A 70 -12.78 -7.95 -22.89
N SER A 71 -12.31 -7.45 -24.03
CA SER A 71 -10.88 -7.32 -24.33
C SER A 71 -10.17 -6.35 -23.37
N ILE A 72 -10.80 -5.23 -23.00
CA ILE A 72 -10.28 -4.28 -22.00
C ILE A 72 -10.11 -4.93 -20.62
N LEU A 73 -11.06 -5.77 -20.21
CA LEU A 73 -11.08 -6.38 -18.87
C LEU A 73 -10.17 -7.61 -18.75
N THR A 74 -10.17 -8.46 -19.78
CA THR A 74 -9.48 -9.74 -19.77
C THR A 74 -8.02 -9.65 -20.24
N GLY A 75 -7.71 -8.65 -21.08
CA GLY A 75 -6.47 -8.59 -21.85
C GLY A 75 -6.39 -9.64 -22.96
N GLN A 76 -7.44 -10.45 -23.17
CA GLN A 76 -7.49 -11.47 -24.22
C GLN A 76 -7.88 -10.81 -25.54
N THR A 77 -6.88 -10.49 -26.36
CA THR A 77 -7.06 -9.83 -27.65
C THR A 77 -6.01 -10.33 -28.65
N GLN A 78 -6.34 -10.24 -29.95
CA GLN A 78 -5.40 -10.48 -31.04
C GLN A 78 -4.57 -9.23 -31.35
N ASP A 79 -4.95 -8.08 -30.80
CA ASP A 79 -4.27 -6.81 -30.98
C ASP A 79 -3.03 -6.71 -30.06
N PRO A 80 -1.81 -6.76 -30.61
CA PRO A 80 -0.59 -6.79 -29.80
C PRO A 80 -0.45 -5.53 -28.94
N ASP A 81 -0.88 -4.37 -29.45
CA ASP A 81 -0.75 -3.09 -28.74
C ASP A 81 -1.65 -3.05 -27.49
N LEU A 82 -2.79 -3.75 -27.52
CA LEU A 82 -3.68 -3.85 -26.37
C LEU A 82 -3.25 -4.98 -25.40
N ALA A 83 -2.69 -6.08 -25.92
CA ALA A 83 -2.23 -7.20 -25.09
C ALA A 83 -1.10 -6.80 -24.12
N GLU A 84 -0.27 -5.83 -24.50
CA GLU A 84 0.78 -5.25 -23.66
C GLU A 84 0.23 -4.31 -22.56
N VAL A 85 -0.99 -3.80 -22.72
CA VAL A 85 -1.61 -2.83 -21.80
C VAL A 85 -2.61 -3.52 -20.89
N GLN A 86 -2.11 -4.14 -19.81
CA GLN A 86 -2.95 -4.82 -18.81
C GLN A 86 -3.31 -3.96 -17.59
N GLN A 87 -2.79 -2.73 -17.53
CA GLN A 87 -3.01 -1.80 -16.43
C GLN A 87 -4.34 -1.08 -16.52
N ASP A 88 -4.79 -0.53 -15.41
CA ASP A 88 -5.93 0.38 -15.35
C ASP A 88 -5.46 1.84 -15.40
N TYR A 89 -6.34 2.75 -15.81
CA TYR A 89 -6.00 4.17 -15.96
C TYR A 89 -7.20 5.03 -15.60
N PHE A 90 -6.94 6.16 -14.95
CA PHE A 90 -7.96 7.18 -14.75
C PHE A 90 -8.41 7.79 -16.08
N MET A 91 -9.72 8.00 -16.23
CA MET A 91 -10.28 8.73 -17.35
C MET A 91 -10.17 10.25 -17.11
N ARG A 92 -10.00 11.02 -18.19
CA ARG A 92 -10.10 12.49 -18.15
C ARG A 92 -11.57 12.92 -18.29
N GLY A 93 -11.99 13.91 -17.50
CA GLY A 93 -13.18 14.71 -17.80
C GLY A 93 -14.48 14.39 -17.04
N LEU A 94 -14.45 13.68 -15.91
CA LEU A 94 -15.60 13.63 -15.00
C LEU A 94 -15.39 14.67 -13.89
N ALA A 95 -16.44 15.43 -13.60
CA ALA A 95 -16.44 16.81 -13.09
C ALA A 95 -15.91 17.04 -11.66
N ASP A 96 -15.24 16.06 -11.05
CA ASP A 96 -14.56 16.21 -9.77
C ASP A 96 -13.09 15.85 -9.95
N GLU A 97 -12.21 16.85 -9.92
CA GLU A 97 -10.75 16.65 -9.96
C GLU A 97 -10.24 15.70 -8.86
N ARG A 98 -11.07 15.48 -7.84
CA ARG A 98 -10.78 14.67 -6.64
C ARG A 98 -11.12 13.19 -6.80
N HIS A 99 -12.03 12.82 -7.70
CA HIS A 99 -12.56 11.44 -7.81
C HIS A 99 -12.62 11.02 -9.29
N ARG A 100 -11.54 10.42 -9.79
CA ARG A 100 -11.45 9.97 -11.18
C ARG A 100 -11.89 8.51 -11.31
N THR A 101 -12.86 8.22 -12.18
CA THR A 101 -13.24 6.84 -12.55
C THR A 101 -12.22 6.24 -13.51
N SER A 102 -11.92 4.95 -13.34
CA SER A 102 -11.00 4.23 -14.21
C SER A 102 -11.64 3.67 -15.48
N ILE A 103 -10.83 3.32 -16.48
CA ILE A 103 -11.31 2.69 -17.71
C ILE A 103 -11.94 1.32 -17.43
N LYS A 104 -11.32 0.49 -16.57
CA LYS A 104 -11.89 -0.82 -16.25
C LYS A 104 -13.21 -0.70 -15.49
N ALA A 105 -13.30 0.25 -14.56
CA ALA A 105 -14.55 0.56 -13.86
C ALA A 105 -15.66 0.99 -14.84
N ARG A 106 -15.32 1.85 -15.82
CA ARG A 106 -16.26 2.25 -16.87
C ARG A 106 -16.68 1.11 -17.78
N ALA A 107 -15.75 0.23 -18.17
CA ALA A 107 -16.06 -0.94 -18.99
C ALA A 107 -17.01 -1.91 -18.28
N LEU A 108 -16.79 -2.17 -16.98
CA LEU A 108 -17.71 -2.93 -16.15
C LEU A 108 -19.08 -2.25 -16.06
N GLN A 109 -19.12 -0.95 -15.81
CA GLN A 109 -20.37 -0.19 -15.75
C GLN A 109 -21.19 -0.33 -17.06
N LEU A 110 -20.53 -0.19 -18.22
CA LEU A 110 -21.18 -0.34 -19.52
C LEU A 110 -21.73 -1.75 -19.72
N LEU A 111 -20.98 -2.79 -19.36
CA LEU A 111 -21.45 -4.18 -19.43
C LEU A 111 -22.68 -4.42 -18.54
N GLY A 112 -22.70 -3.89 -17.32
CA GLY A 112 -23.84 -3.99 -16.41
C GLY A 112 -25.09 -3.25 -16.89
N GLN A 113 -24.93 -2.22 -17.72
CA GLN A 113 -26.02 -1.43 -18.31
C GLN A 113 -26.55 -2.00 -19.63
N LEU A 114 -25.91 -3.04 -20.20
CA LEU A 114 -26.37 -3.66 -21.43
C LEU A 114 -27.79 -4.24 -21.27
N PRO A 115 -28.64 -4.18 -22.30
CA PRO A 115 -29.93 -4.87 -22.34
C PRO A 115 -29.78 -6.40 -22.23
N ALA A 116 -30.91 -7.10 -22.04
CA ALA A 116 -30.92 -8.56 -21.90
C ALA A 116 -30.21 -9.30 -23.04
N GLU A 117 -30.38 -8.83 -24.28
CA GLU A 117 -29.69 -9.38 -25.46
C GLU A 117 -28.17 -9.26 -25.36
N GLY A 118 -27.64 -8.08 -25.03
CA GLY A 118 -26.20 -7.88 -24.87
C GLY A 118 -25.61 -8.71 -23.72
N ARG A 119 -26.35 -8.88 -22.62
CA ARG A 119 -25.93 -9.75 -21.51
C ARG A 119 -25.87 -11.22 -21.91
N GLN A 120 -26.81 -11.69 -22.74
CA GLN A 120 -26.77 -13.05 -23.28
C GLN A 120 -25.53 -13.27 -24.15
N TRP A 121 -25.15 -12.29 -24.97
CA TRP A 121 -23.90 -12.35 -25.73
C TRP A 121 -22.67 -12.44 -24.84
N TYR A 122 -22.62 -11.68 -23.75
CA TYR A 122 -21.53 -11.74 -22.77
C TYR A 122 -21.44 -13.13 -22.11
N GLU A 123 -22.58 -13.67 -21.66
CA GLU A 123 -22.65 -15.02 -21.08
C GLU A 123 -22.25 -16.11 -22.09
N LEU A 124 -22.69 -16.00 -23.35
CA LEU A 124 -22.32 -16.95 -24.41
C LEU A 124 -20.80 -16.94 -24.65
N LYS A 125 -20.18 -15.75 -24.67
CA LYS A 125 -18.76 -15.60 -24.96
C LYS A 125 -17.87 -16.05 -23.80
N TYR A 126 -18.21 -15.65 -22.56
CA TYR A 126 -17.30 -15.78 -21.41
C TYR A 126 -17.80 -16.73 -20.30
N GLY A 127 -19.08 -17.10 -20.30
CA GLY A 127 -19.69 -17.86 -19.20
C GLY A 127 -19.07 -19.25 -18.99
N THR A 128 -18.70 -19.94 -20.08
CA THR A 128 -18.11 -21.28 -19.99
C THR A 128 -16.72 -21.26 -19.35
N GLU A 129 -15.86 -20.33 -19.77
CA GLU A 129 -14.52 -20.12 -19.20
C GLU A 129 -14.63 -19.70 -17.72
N ALA A 130 -15.48 -18.72 -17.41
CA ALA A 130 -15.72 -18.26 -16.04
C ALA A 130 -16.18 -19.40 -15.11
N ALA A 131 -17.16 -20.21 -15.55
CA ALA A 131 -17.66 -21.35 -14.78
C ALA A 131 -16.62 -22.45 -14.58
N GLN A 132 -15.70 -22.64 -15.53
CA GLN A 132 -14.57 -23.57 -15.34
C GLN A 132 -13.57 -23.03 -14.31
N LEU A 133 -13.25 -21.74 -14.36
CA LEU A 133 -12.36 -21.10 -13.40
C LEU A 133 -12.92 -21.15 -11.98
N VAL A 134 -14.21 -20.86 -11.77
CA VAL A 134 -14.84 -20.97 -10.44
C VAL A 134 -14.81 -22.40 -9.92
N ARG A 135 -15.12 -23.40 -10.76
CA ARG A 135 -15.06 -24.81 -10.34
C ARG A 135 -13.66 -25.21 -9.91
N ARG A 136 -12.62 -24.78 -10.64
CA ARG A 136 -11.21 -25.01 -10.25
C ARG A 136 -10.86 -24.28 -8.97
N ALA A 137 -11.28 -23.02 -8.83
CA ALA A 137 -11.04 -22.23 -7.62
C ALA A 137 -11.61 -22.92 -6.37
N ILE A 138 -12.82 -23.46 -6.46
CA ILE A 138 -13.46 -24.21 -5.37
C ILE A 138 -12.73 -25.53 -5.08
N ALA A 139 -12.39 -26.29 -6.13
CA ALA A 139 -11.70 -27.57 -5.98
C ALA A 139 -10.30 -27.42 -5.35
N ASP A 140 -9.55 -26.41 -5.79
CA ASP A 140 -8.18 -26.15 -5.34
C ASP A 140 -8.14 -25.30 -4.06
N ARG A 141 -9.29 -24.78 -3.60
CA ARG A 141 -9.40 -23.77 -2.52
C ARG A 141 -8.54 -22.52 -2.79
N ASP A 142 -8.49 -22.11 -4.04
CA ASP A 142 -7.65 -21.03 -4.53
C ASP A 142 -8.47 -19.74 -4.70
N ILE A 143 -8.39 -18.87 -3.69
CA ILE A 143 -9.10 -17.59 -3.65
C ILE A 143 -8.57 -16.62 -4.73
N SER A 144 -7.31 -16.76 -5.14
CA SER A 144 -6.73 -15.91 -6.19
C SER A 144 -7.43 -16.13 -7.53
N LYS A 145 -7.87 -17.35 -7.82
CA LYS A 145 -8.72 -17.65 -8.98
C LYS A 145 -10.11 -17.01 -8.87
N LEU A 146 -10.72 -16.93 -7.68
CA LEU A 146 -12.00 -16.21 -7.50
C LEU A 146 -11.85 -14.71 -7.76
N HIS A 147 -10.75 -14.10 -7.28
CA HIS A 147 -10.41 -12.72 -7.62
C HIS A 147 -10.23 -12.54 -9.13
N GLU A 148 -9.60 -13.48 -9.81
CA GLU A 148 -9.45 -13.43 -11.26
C GLU A 148 -10.80 -13.44 -11.99
N VAL A 149 -11.74 -14.31 -11.60
CA VAL A 149 -13.08 -14.36 -12.20
C VAL A 149 -13.85 -13.06 -11.95
N THR A 150 -13.88 -12.57 -10.72
CA THR A 150 -14.60 -11.31 -10.37
C THR A 150 -13.98 -10.06 -11.02
N ARG A 151 -12.71 -10.12 -11.42
CA ARG A 151 -12.02 -9.07 -12.18
C ARG A 151 -12.32 -9.15 -13.68
N LYS A 152 -12.21 -10.34 -14.28
CA LYS A 152 -12.26 -10.52 -15.74
C LYS A 152 -13.67 -10.77 -16.28
N TYR A 153 -14.50 -11.48 -15.53
CA TYR A 153 -15.75 -12.07 -15.98
C TYR A 153 -16.94 -11.75 -15.07
N PHE A 154 -16.90 -10.60 -14.39
CA PHE A 154 -17.87 -10.23 -13.34
C PHE A 154 -19.33 -10.36 -13.76
N HIS A 155 -19.70 -9.93 -14.97
CA HIS A 155 -21.08 -9.93 -15.46
C HIS A 155 -21.57 -11.28 -15.99
N THR A 156 -20.81 -12.36 -15.80
CA THR A 156 -21.29 -13.73 -16.04
C THR A 156 -21.99 -14.28 -14.79
N ARG A 157 -22.82 -15.32 -14.94
CA ARG A 157 -23.41 -16.01 -13.77
C ARG A 157 -22.35 -16.52 -12.80
N ALA A 158 -21.30 -17.12 -13.33
CA ALA A 158 -20.17 -17.58 -12.53
C ALA A 158 -19.41 -16.42 -11.85
N GLY A 159 -19.35 -15.25 -12.48
CA GLY A 159 -18.78 -14.04 -11.89
C GLY A 159 -19.55 -13.53 -10.68
N TYR A 160 -20.89 -13.59 -10.74
CA TYR A 160 -21.74 -13.25 -9.61
C TYR A 160 -21.61 -14.27 -8.46
N ASP A 161 -21.60 -15.56 -8.78
CA ASP A 161 -21.35 -16.62 -7.78
C ASP A 161 -19.98 -16.41 -7.09
N ALA A 162 -18.94 -16.11 -7.88
CA ALA A 162 -17.61 -15.83 -7.37
C ALA A 162 -17.60 -14.60 -6.44
N ALA A 163 -18.36 -13.54 -6.76
CA ALA A 163 -18.44 -12.35 -5.93
C ALA A 163 -19.11 -12.63 -4.57
N VAL A 164 -20.17 -13.44 -4.54
CA VAL A 164 -20.82 -13.85 -3.29
C VAL A 164 -19.90 -14.74 -2.45
N LEU A 165 -19.22 -15.70 -3.08
CA LEU A 165 -18.25 -16.56 -2.40
C LEU A 165 -17.10 -15.75 -1.82
N LEU A 166 -16.58 -14.78 -2.59
CA LEU A 166 -15.50 -13.91 -2.14
C LEU A 166 -15.95 -13.01 -0.99
N GLY A 167 -17.14 -12.41 -1.07
CA GLY A 167 -17.66 -11.58 0.01
C GLY A 167 -17.85 -12.35 1.32
N ARG A 168 -18.31 -13.60 1.26
CA ARG A 168 -18.38 -14.48 2.43
C ARG A 168 -17.01 -14.80 3.00
N TRP A 169 -16.08 -15.19 2.13
CA TRP A 169 -14.72 -15.48 2.55
C TRP A 169 -14.06 -14.26 3.22
N GLN A 170 -14.25 -13.05 2.68
CA GLN A 170 -13.76 -11.80 3.26
C GLN A 170 -14.35 -11.54 4.66
N LEU A 171 -15.66 -11.78 4.86
CA LEU A 171 -16.27 -11.71 6.20
C LEU A 171 -15.64 -12.72 7.16
N ASP A 172 -15.44 -13.95 6.72
CA ASP A 172 -14.83 -15.00 7.54
C ASP A 172 -13.37 -14.67 7.93
N GLN A 173 -12.68 -13.83 7.14
CA GLN A 173 -11.33 -13.32 7.44
C GLN A 173 -11.32 -12.05 8.29
N GLY A 174 -12.48 -11.50 8.68
CA GLY A 174 -12.55 -10.23 9.42
C GLY A 174 -12.27 -9.01 8.54
N HIS A 175 -12.61 -9.07 7.26
CA HIS A 175 -12.51 -7.98 6.28
C HIS A 175 -13.91 -7.50 5.86
N PRO A 176 -14.65 -6.80 6.75
CA PRO A 176 -16.05 -6.47 6.52
C PRO A 176 -16.30 -5.42 5.44
N LEU A 177 -15.47 -4.39 5.27
CA LEU A 177 -15.59 -3.40 4.20
C LEU A 177 -15.25 -4.02 2.83
N ALA A 178 -14.23 -4.88 2.72
CA ALA A 178 -13.91 -5.61 1.49
C ALA A 178 -15.11 -6.47 1.06
N ALA A 179 -15.68 -7.21 2.02
CA ALA A 179 -16.87 -8.00 1.79
C ALA A 179 -18.04 -7.13 1.34
N ALA A 180 -18.28 -6.01 2.03
CA ALA A 180 -19.34 -5.09 1.70
C ALA A 180 -19.18 -4.53 0.28
N LEU A 181 -17.97 -4.14 -0.12
CA LEU A 181 -17.69 -3.63 -1.47
C LEU A 181 -17.87 -4.71 -2.54
N SER A 182 -17.41 -5.93 -2.30
CA SER A 182 -17.60 -7.08 -3.20
C SER A 182 -19.09 -7.40 -3.41
N LEU A 183 -19.86 -7.45 -2.32
CA LEU A 183 -21.30 -7.74 -2.34
C LEU A 183 -22.10 -6.55 -2.92
N LYS A 184 -21.69 -5.32 -2.62
CA LYS A 184 -22.31 -4.10 -3.16
C LYS A 184 -22.25 -4.08 -4.68
N ARG A 185 -21.13 -4.52 -5.28
CA ARG A 185 -21.00 -4.59 -6.74
C ARG A 185 -22.09 -5.47 -7.37
N LEU A 186 -22.49 -6.57 -6.72
CA LEU A 186 -23.59 -7.41 -7.20
C LEU A 186 -24.95 -6.79 -6.86
N TYR A 187 -25.10 -6.20 -5.68
CA TYR A 187 -26.31 -5.51 -5.25
C TYR A 187 -26.69 -4.35 -6.19
N ASP A 188 -25.70 -3.61 -6.69
CA ASP A 188 -25.86 -2.51 -7.65
C ASP A 188 -26.27 -2.99 -9.06
N VAL A 189 -26.42 -4.30 -9.29
CA VAL A 189 -26.85 -4.91 -10.55
C VAL A 189 -28.27 -5.48 -10.40
N PRO A 190 -29.34 -4.69 -10.65
CA PRO A 190 -30.70 -5.06 -10.27
C PRO A 190 -31.22 -6.35 -10.92
N HIS A 191 -30.78 -6.64 -12.15
CA HIS A 191 -31.21 -7.82 -12.89
C HIS A 191 -30.59 -9.13 -12.39
N ALA A 192 -29.50 -9.06 -11.60
CA ALA A 192 -28.80 -10.24 -11.06
C ALA A 192 -29.01 -10.37 -9.55
N ALA A 193 -29.08 -9.25 -8.83
CA ALA A 193 -29.24 -9.23 -7.38
C ALA A 193 -30.42 -10.09 -6.90
N GLY A 194 -31.55 -10.06 -7.62
CA GLY A 194 -32.76 -10.80 -7.26
C GLY A 194 -32.58 -12.31 -7.11
N ASP A 195 -31.67 -12.93 -7.87
CA ASP A 195 -31.39 -14.37 -7.79
C ASP A 195 -30.67 -14.76 -6.48
N TYR A 196 -30.08 -13.79 -5.79
CA TYR A 196 -29.31 -13.98 -4.55
C TYR A 196 -30.01 -13.40 -3.31
N GLU A 197 -31.19 -12.79 -3.48
CA GLU A 197 -31.96 -12.28 -2.35
C GLU A 197 -32.70 -13.41 -1.60
N PRO A 198 -32.93 -13.28 -0.29
CA PRO A 198 -32.55 -12.15 0.60
C PRO A 198 -31.11 -12.21 1.10
N THR A 199 -30.38 -13.28 0.79
CA THR A 199 -29.06 -13.56 1.38
C THR A 199 -28.03 -12.49 1.02
N LEU A 200 -28.06 -11.96 -0.20
CA LEU A 200 -27.17 -10.88 -0.63
C LEU A 200 -27.33 -9.62 0.23
N SER A 201 -28.56 -9.10 0.36
CA SER A 201 -28.82 -7.91 1.16
C SER A 201 -28.51 -8.12 2.65
N LEU A 202 -28.79 -9.31 3.18
CA LEU A 202 -28.44 -9.64 4.58
C LEU A 202 -26.93 -9.66 4.81
N LEU A 203 -26.18 -10.33 3.94
CA LEU A 203 -24.71 -10.36 4.03
C LEU A 203 -24.12 -8.97 3.86
N LEU A 204 -24.63 -8.19 2.90
CA LEU A 204 -24.17 -6.82 2.65
C LEU A 204 -24.42 -5.92 3.88
N ALA A 205 -25.60 -6.00 4.48
CA ALA A 205 -25.92 -5.21 5.67
C ALA A 205 -25.09 -5.63 6.89
N ALA A 206 -24.89 -6.93 7.10
CA ALA A 206 -24.00 -7.44 8.14
C ALA A 206 -22.57 -6.94 7.93
N SER A 207 -22.08 -6.95 6.69
CA SER A 207 -20.77 -6.44 6.31
C SER A 207 -20.63 -4.95 6.63
N TRP A 208 -21.61 -4.12 6.24
CA TRP A 208 -21.61 -2.69 6.56
C TRP A 208 -21.63 -2.42 8.07
N LEU A 209 -22.42 -3.18 8.82
CA LEU A 209 -22.50 -3.04 10.27
C LEU A 209 -21.16 -3.36 10.93
N GLN A 210 -20.52 -4.47 10.53
CA GLN A 210 -19.20 -4.86 11.05
C GLN A 210 -18.09 -3.87 10.64
N ALA A 211 -18.22 -3.24 9.48
CA ALA A 211 -17.33 -2.17 9.01
C ALA A 211 -17.59 -0.80 9.70
N GLY A 212 -18.54 -0.72 10.63
CA GLY A 212 -18.91 0.53 11.31
C GLY A 212 -19.72 1.51 10.44
N MET A 213 -20.18 1.08 9.26
CA MET A 213 -20.96 1.89 8.32
C MET A 213 -22.46 1.69 8.56
N GLU A 214 -22.91 2.07 9.75
CA GLU A 214 -24.25 1.77 10.29
C GLU A 214 -25.38 2.26 9.38
N GLN A 215 -25.27 3.48 8.84
CA GLN A 215 -26.31 4.05 7.98
C GLN A 215 -26.50 3.22 6.70
N GLN A 216 -25.40 2.76 6.08
CA GLN A 216 -25.46 1.93 4.88
C GLN A 216 -26.08 0.56 5.16
N ALA A 217 -25.81 -0.01 6.34
CA ALA A 217 -26.43 -1.26 6.77
C ALA A 217 -27.96 -1.11 6.91
N VAL A 218 -28.40 -0.02 7.55
CA VAL A 218 -29.82 0.30 7.72
C VAL A 218 -30.50 0.50 6.37
N ASP A 219 -29.91 1.28 5.47
CA ASP A 219 -30.47 1.57 4.14
C ASP A 219 -30.71 0.29 3.33
N VAL A 220 -29.76 -0.65 3.35
CA VAL A 220 -29.86 -1.93 2.63
C VAL A 220 -31.00 -2.79 3.18
N ILE A 221 -31.12 -2.93 4.50
CA ILE A 221 -32.18 -3.75 5.11
C ILE A 221 -33.55 -3.12 4.93
N VAL A 222 -33.68 -1.80 5.07
CA VAL A 222 -34.94 -1.10 4.82
C VAL A 222 -35.37 -1.30 3.36
N ALA A 223 -34.44 -1.21 2.41
CA ALA A 223 -34.71 -1.50 1.01
C ALA A 223 -35.10 -2.97 0.76
N LEU A 224 -34.47 -3.93 1.45
CA LEU A 224 -34.85 -5.34 1.38
C LEU A 224 -36.28 -5.58 1.90
N LYS A 225 -36.64 -5.00 3.05
CA LYS A 225 -37.99 -5.08 3.63
C LYS A 225 -39.04 -4.51 2.67
N GLN A 226 -38.77 -3.38 2.03
CA GLN A 226 -39.70 -2.77 1.08
C GLN A 226 -39.94 -3.62 -0.17
N ARG A 227 -38.93 -4.37 -0.62
CA ARG A 227 -39.01 -5.23 -1.81
C ARG A 227 -39.59 -6.62 -1.51
N THR A 228 -39.65 -7.02 -0.24
CA THR A 228 -40.08 -8.35 0.19
C THR A 228 -41.49 -8.30 0.77
N SER A 229 -42.45 -9.05 0.19
CA SER A 229 -43.84 -9.09 0.69
C SER A 229 -44.04 -9.99 1.92
N ALA A 230 -42.97 -10.59 2.46
CA ALA A 230 -43.03 -11.49 3.60
C ALA A 230 -42.95 -10.72 4.93
N ASN A 231 -43.70 -11.17 5.94
CA ASN A 231 -43.71 -10.58 7.29
C ASN A 231 -42.42 -10.84 8.10
N GLY A 232 -41.46 -11.56 7.53
CA GLY A 232 -40.17 -11.85 8.16
C GLY A 232 -39.18 -12.44 7.16
N VAL A 233 -37.94 -12.66 7.62
CA VAL A 233 -36.83 -13.20 6.84
C VAL A 233 -36.28 -14.47 7.48
N SER A 234 -35.81 -15.42 6.66
CA SER A 234 -35.19 -16.63 7.16
C SER A 234 -33.72 -16.39 7.53
N LEU A 235 -33.39 -16.53 8.81
CA LEU A 235 -32.04 -16.44 9.37
C LEU A 235 -31.72 -17.74 10.11
N GLY A 236 -30.65 -18.44 9.71
CA GLY A 236 -30.24 -19.70 10.35
C GLY A 236 -31.34 -20.77 10.38
N GLY A 237 -32.25 -20.78 9.39
CA GLY A 237 -33.40 -21.68 9.33
C GLY A 237 -34.60 -21.27 10.18
N ARG A 238 -34.58 -20.10 10.85
CA ARG A 238 -35.70 -19.54 11.62
C ARG A 238 -36.28 -18.32 10.91
N THR A 239 -37.60 -18.16 10.92
CA THR A 239 -38.24 -16.95 10.41
C THR A 239 -38.24 -15.87 11.50
N VAL A 240 -37.49 -14.81 11.27
CA VAL A 240 -37.39 -13.63 12.14
C VAL A 240 -38.33 -12.55 11.60
N PRO A 241 -39.25 -11.99 12.42
CA PRO A 241 -40.15 -10.93 11.97
C PRO A 241 -39.38 -9.65 11.66
N TRP A 242 -39.87 -8.87 10.70
CA TRP A 242 -39.32 -7.54 10.41
C TRP A 242 -39.62 -6.56 11.53
N PHE A 243 -38.72 -5.59 11.74
CA PHE A 243 -39.00 -4.41 12.56
C PHE A 243 -40.23 -3.64 12.06
N THR A 244 -40.92 -2.93 12.95
CA THR A 244 -42.13 -2.18 12.59
C THR A 244 -41.79 -0.81 11.99
N LYS A 245 -41.02 0.02 12.70
CA LYS A 245 -40.53 1.33 12.23
C LYS A 245 -39.10 1.23 11.70
N ASN A 246 -38.78 2.02 10.68
CA ASN A 246 -37.42 2.02 10.10
C ASN A 246 -36.34 2.46 11.11
N GLU A 247 -36.71 3.23 12.14
CA GLU A 247 -35.83 3.62 13.24
C GLU A 247 -35.32 2.41 14.05
N ASP A 248 -36.12 1.34 14.13
CA ASP A 248 -35.78 0.11 14.86
C ASP A 248 -34.87 -0.83 14.04
N ALA A 249 -34.60 -0.51 12.76
CA ALA A 249 -33.83 -1.38 11.86
C ALA A 249 -32.41 -1.62 12.38
N ARG A 250 -31.80 -0.61 13.01
CA ARG A 250 -30.47 -0.74 13.63
C ARG A 250 -30.49 -1.75 14.78
N ALA A 251 -31.43 -1.61 15.71
CA ALA A 251 -31.52 -2.52 16.86
C ALA A 251 -31.78 -3.96 16.38
N TRP A 252 -32.62 -4.11 15.36
CA TRP A 252 -32.89 -5.42 14.74
C TRP A 252 -31.63 -6.04 14.11
N LEU A 253 -30.82 -5.22 13.42
CA LEU A 253 -29.53 -5.60 12.83
C LEU A 253 -28.53 -6.06 13.90
N GLU A 254 -28.40 -5.29 14.98
CA GLU A 254 -27.52 -5.60 16.11
C GLU A 254 -27.96 -6.88 16.83
N GLU A 255 -29.26 -7.11 17.00
CA GLU A 255 -29.76 -8.32 17.65
C GLU A 255 -29.57 -9.59 16.80
N HIS A 256 -29.73 -9.51 15.48
CA HIS A 256 -29.84 -10.69 14.63
C HIS A 256 -28.66 -10.94 13.69
N LEU A 257 -27.89 -9.91 13.33
CA LEU A 257 -26.76 -9.99 12.39
C LEU A 257 -25.43 -9.55 12.98
N GLN A 258 -25.39 -9.10 14.24
CA GLN A 258 -24.15 -8.91 14.97
C GLN A 258 -23.60 -10.31 15.29
N GLY A 259 -22.73 -10.80 14.42
CA GLY A 259 -21.81 -11.87 14.77
C GLY A 259 -20.97 -11.44 15.99
N ALA A 260 -20.31 -12.39 16.65
CA ALA A 260 -19.35 -12.07 17.69
C ALA A 260 -18.45 -10.93 17.19
N SER A 261 -18.50 -9.76 17.84
CA SER A 261 -17.62 -8.65 17.49
C SER A 261 -16.20 -9.20 17.51
N ILE A 262 -15.62 -9.40 16.34
CA ILE A 262 -14.19 -9.60 16.23
C ILE A 262 -13.65 -8.28 16.75
N ASP A 263 -12.90 -8.31 17.85
CA ASP A 263 -12.18 -7.13 18.31
C ASP A 263 -11.31 -6.67 17.14
N LEU A 264 -11.76 -5.67 16.39
CA LEU A 264 -11.09 -5.15 15.18
C LEU A 264 -9.69 -4.58 15.50
N HIS A 265 -9.34 -4.52 16.78
CA HIS A 265 -8.07 -4.05 17.30
C HIS A 265 -7.43 -5.16 18.14
N GLU A 266 -7.17 -6.32 17.55
CA GLU A 266 -6.19 -7.24 18.12
C GLU A 266 -4.91 -6.45 18.38
N ARG A 267 -4.47 -6.44 19.63
CA ARG A 267 -3.26 -5.72 20.00
C ARG A 267 -2.07 -6.43 19.39
N GLU A 268 -1.24 -5.66 18.73
CA GLU A 268 -0.03 -6.13 18.06
C GLU A 268 0.89 -6.82 19.08
N GLN A 269 1.10 -8.12 18.89
CA GLN A 269 2.05 -8.92 19.68
C GLN A 269 3.47 -8.77 19.14
N GLN A 270 3.60 -8.37 17.88
CA GLN A 270 4.84 -8.14 17.18
C GLN A 270 4.79 -6.76 16.51
N TRP A 271 5.94 -6.21 16.13
CA TRP A 271 6.03 -4.92 15.46
C TRP A 271 6.79 -5.09 14.15
N VAL A 272 6.12 -5.70 13.17
CA VAL A 272 6.73 -6.20 11.93
C VAL A 272 6.75 -5.17 10.79
N LEU A 273 6.03 -4.05 10.95
CA LEU A 273 5.94 -2.96 9.99
C LEU A 273 6.14 -1.60 10.65
N TYR A 274 6.51 -0.60 9.84
CA TYR A 274 6.42 0.80 10.28
C TYR A 274 4.99 1.12 10.75
N ARG A 275 4.88 1.65 11.97
CA ARG A 275 3.60 1.87 12.70
C ARG A 275 2.79 0.60 12.98
N GLY A 276 3.48 -0.53 13.15
CA GLY A 276 2.94 -1.78 13.72
C GLY A 276 2.35 -2.72 12.69
N ASN A 277 1.36 -2.26 11.93
CA ASN A 277 0.53 -3.10 11.08
C ASN A 277 0.25 -2.47 9.70
N PRO A 278 -0.44 -3.18 8.78
CA PRO A 278 -0.74 -2.66 7.44
C PRO A 278 -1.55 -1.35 7.40
N GLN A 279 -2.40 -1.11 8.39
CA GLN A 279 -3.19 0.11 8.56
C GLN A 279 -2.35 1.31 9.04
N ARG A 280 -1.11 1.06 9.49
CA ARG A 280 -0.18 2.07 10.03
C ARG A 280 -0.69 2.76 11.30
N ASN A 281 -1.47 2.07 12.11
CA ASN A 281 -2.03 2.59 13.36
C ASN A 281 -2.00 1.54 14.49
N GLY A 282 -1.10 0.55 14.38
CA GLY A 282 -1.01 -0.58 15.29
C GLY A 282 -0.89 -0.17 16.76
N LEU A 283 -1.59 -0.91 17.62
CA LEU A 283 -1.65 -0.67 19.06
C LEU A 283 -1.05 -1.87 19.79
N THR A 284 -0.19 -1.62 20.76
CA THR A 284 0.35 -2.68 21.63
C THR A 284 -0.36 -2.66 22.98
N ALA A 285 -0.30 -3.77 23.72
CA ALA A 285 -0.78 -3.86 25.09
C ALA A 285 0.14 -3.19 26.13
N GLY A 286 1.12 -2.39 25.69
CA GLY A 286 2.15 -1.80 26.55
C GLY A 286 1.60 -0.78 27.56
N GLY A 287 2.23 -0.73 28.73
CA GLY A 287 2.00 0.32 29.74
C GLY A 287 2.92 1.52 29.56
N PHE A 288 2.92 2.43 30.54
CA PHE A 288 3.81 3.59 30.54
C PHE A 288 5.29 3.18 30.46
N PRO A 289 6.12 3.85 29.64
CA PRO A 289 7.53 3.52 29.52
C PRO A 289 8.24 3.75 30.87
N LEU A 290 8.95 2.72 31.33
CA LEU A 290 9.82 2.85 32.50
C LEU A 290 11.14 3.51 32.06
N MET A 291 11.63 4.47 32.83
CA MET A 291 12.88 5.19 32.55
C MET A 291 14.16 4.38 32.87
N HIS A 292 14.05 3.04 32.91
CA HIS A 292 15.19 2.15 33.14
C HIS A 292 15.39 1.26 31.92
N PHE A 293 16.59 1.32 31.33
CA PHE A 293 16.93 0.48 30.18
C PHE A 293 17.10 -0.97 30.62
N ARG A 294 16.42 -1.90 29.95
CA ARG A 294 16.72 -3.34 30.11
C ARG A 294 18.09 -3.68 29.52
N TRP A 295 18.36 -3.13 28.34
CA TRP A 295 19.64 -3.17 27.65
C TRP A 295 19.70 -2.00 26.67
N ARG A 296 20.89 -1.74 26.11
CA ARG A 296 21.11 -0.75 25.05
C ARG A 296 22.15 -1.26 24.08
N THR A 297 21.98 -0.94 22.80
CA THR A 297 22.90 -1.27 21.72
C THR A 297 23.24 -0.01 20.95
N ALA A 298 24.52 0.16 20.59
CA ALA A 298 24.96 1.30 19.80
C ALA A 298 24.47 1.17 18.35
N THR A 299 23.87 2.23 17.82
CA THR A 299 23.47 2.33 16.41
C THR A 299 24.62 2.80 15.52
N VAL A 300 25.69 3.32 16.10
CA VAL A 300 26.91 3.76 15.43
C VAL A 300 28.08 3.09 16.14
N ILE A 301 28.81 2.23 15.43
CA ILE A 301 29.87 1.39 16.02
C ILE A 301 31.26 1.94 15.69
N ASP A 302 31.41 2.56 14.52
CA ASP A 302 32.67 3.17 14.12
C ASP A 302 32.98 4.38 15.03
N PRO A 303 34.16 4.44 15.67
CA PRO A 303 34.51 5.54 16.57
C PRO A 303 34.54 6.92 15.90
N ALA A 304 34.95 7.01 14.63
CA ALA A 304 35.00 8.26 13.90
C ALA A 304 33.58 8.75 13.54
N ASP A 305 32.70 7.83 13.10
CA ASP A 305 31.29 8.16 12.90
C ASP A 305 30.62 8.58 14.23
N ALA A 306 30.97 7.93 15.34
CA ALA A 306 30.42 8.25 16.66
C ALA A 306 30.81 9.65 17.14
N GLU A 307 32.05 10.09 16.87
CA GLU A 307 32.50 11.46 17.16
C GLU A 307 31.68 12.49 16.35
N LEU A 308 31.52 12.27 15.05
CA LEU A 308 30.72 13.14 14.17
C LEU A 308 29.26 13.26 14.62
N VAL A 309 28.67 12.14 15.05
CA VAL A 309 27.30 12.10 15.57
C VAL A 309 27.18 12.83 16.91
N ALA A 310 28.18 12.70 17.78
CA ALA A 310 28.23 13.43 19.05
C ALA A 310 28.37 14.95 18.83
N GLU A 311 29.25 15.39 17.92
CA GLU A 311 29.37 16.80 17.52
C GLU A 311 28.02 17.34 17.05
N ARG A 312 27.34 16.61 16.16
CA ARG A 312 26.05 17.05 15.61
C ARG A 312 24.95 17.10 16.67
N ARG A 313 24.92 16.14 17.59
CA ARG A 313 23.98 16.12 18.70
C ARG A 313 24.15 17.35 19.59
N LEU A 314 25.38 17.72 19.95
CA LEU A 314 25.65 18.91 20.75
C LEU A 314 25.19 20.20 20.04
N MET A 315 25.34 20.27 18.72
CA MET A 315 24.78 21.39 17.93
C MET A 315 23.25 21.46 18.06
N TYR A 316 22.54 20.34 17.86
CA TYR A 316 21.08 20.33 18.01
C TYR A 316 20.61 20.70 19.42
N GLU A 317 21.33 20.25 20.45
CA GLU A 317 21.05 20.67 21.84
C GLU A 317 21.27 22.18 22.03
N SER A 318 22.34 22.76 21.45
CA SER A 318 22.59 24.20 21.52
C SER A 318 21.59 25.06 20.73
N GLU A 319 21.00 24.49 19.67
CA GLU A 319 19.97 25.12 18.83
C GLU A 319 18.56 24.92 19.40
N ASP A 320 18.40 24.21 20.53
CA ASP A 320 17.12 23.76 21.08
C ASP A 320 16.25 23.00 20.04
N ARG A 321 16.93 22.25 19.16
CA ARG A 321 16.34 21.53 18.05
C ARG A 321 16.11 20.07 18.42
N VAL A 322 14.85 19.68 18.55
CA VAL A 322 14.46 18.28 18.70
C VAL A 322 14.45 17.60 17.34
N VAL A 323 15.17 16.48 17.22
CA VAL A 323 15.18 15.62 16.03
C VAL A 323 14.74 14.20 16.39
N LEU A 324 13.96 13.58 15.51
CA LEU A 324 13.54 12.19 15.66
C LEU A 324 14.39 11.30 14.74
N PRO A 325 14.81 10.12 15.20
CA PRO A 325 15.57 9.20 14.34
C PRO A 325 14.69 8.67 13.20
N ALA A 326 15.28 8.56 12.01
CA ALA A 326 14.64 7.92 10.86
C ALA A 326 14.59 6.39 11.00
N PHE A 327 15.45 5.81 11.85
CA PHE A 327 15.50 4.37 12.10
C PHE A 327 14.27 3.89 12.87
N GLN A 328 13.59 2.91 12.30
CA GLN A 328 12.37 2.31 12.86
C GLN A 328 12.62 0.81 13.03
N PRO A 329 13.07 0.36 14.21
CA PRO A 329 13.37 -1.06 14.43
C PRO A 329 12.08 -1.89 14.41
N LEU A 330 12.21 -3.15 13.99
CA LEU A 330 11.15 -4.15 14.01
C LEU A 330 11.32 -5.08 15.20
N ALA A 331 10.21 -5.57 15.73
CA ALA A 331 10.17 -6.68 16.68
C ALA A 331 9.48 -7.87 16.02
N VAL A 332 10.26 -8.87 15.61
CA VAL A 332 9.78 -10.08 14.94
C VAL A 332 10.07 -11.27 15.84
N GLY A 333 9.05 -11.76 16.54
CA GLY A 333 9.21 -12.78 17.57
C GLY A 333 10.14 -12.30 18.69
N ASP A 334 11.17 -13.09 18.97
CA ASP A 334 12.20 -12.79 19.97
C ASP A 334 13.40 -12.00 19.41
N ILE A 335 13.34 -11.52 18.16
CA ILE A 335 14.42 -10.75 17.53
C ILE A 335 13.98 -9.30 17.28
N ILE A 336 14.83 -8.35 17.69
CA ILE A 336 14.75 -6.96 17.25
C ILE A 336 15.64 -6.78 16.03
N VAL A 337 15.06 -6.30 14.93
CA VAL A 337 15.80 -6.00 13.71
C VAL A 337 15.94 -4.49 13.58
N MET A 338 17.18 -4.01 13.48
CA MET A 338 17.47 -2.58 13.49
C MET A 338 18.46 -2.16 12.42
N ARG A 339 18.23 -1.00 11.82
CA ARG A 339 19.17 -0.33 10.92
C ARG A 339 20.24 0.42 11.70
N THR A 340 21.42 0.46 11.12
CA THR A 340 22.53 1.36 11.44
C THR A 340 22.94 2.09 10.16
N PRO A 341 23.83 3.10 10.21
CA PRO A 341 24.28 3.80 9.00
C PRO A 341 24.95 2.91 7.95
N ARG A 342 25.35 1.67 8.29
CA ARG A 342 26.02 0.74 7.37
C ARG A 342 25.45 -0.69 7.36
N TRP A 343 24.73 -1.09 8.40
CA TRP A 343 24.35 -2.48 8.63
C TRP A 343 22.88 -2.62 9.01
N VAL A 344 22.38 -3.84 8.88
CA VAL A 344 21.20 -4.31 9.60
C VAL A 344 21.65 -5.30 10.67
N PHE A 345 21.12 -5.18 11.88
CA PHE A 345 21.37 -6.14 12.95
C PHE A 345 20.08 -6.83 13.37
N GLY A 346 20.16 -8.13 13.57
CA GLY A 346 19.23 -8.87 14.41
C GLY A 346 19.83 -9.01 15.80
N VAL A 347 19.15 -8.50 16.81
CA VAL A 347 19.55 -8.62 18.21
C VAL A 347 18.48 -9.36 19.01
N ASP A 348 18.89 -10.14 19.99
CA ASP A 348 17.97 -10.86 20.87
C ASP A 348 17.18 -9.86 21.75
N LEU A 349 15.86 -9.97 21.73
CA LEU A 349 14.93 -9.05 22.41
C LEU A 349 15.18 -8.97 23.92
N LYS A 350 15.61 -10.08 24.55
CA LYS A 350 15.74 -10.17 26.02
C LYS A 350 17.08 -9.64 26.50
N THR A 351 18.15 -9.90 25.75
CA THR A 351 19.54 -9.65 26.16
C THR A 351 20.18 -8.48 25.44
N GLY A 352 19.67 -8.07 24.27
CA GLY A 352 20.26 -7.05 23.41
C GLY A 352 21.53 -7.50 22.68
N LYS A 353 21.89 -8.79 22.75
CA LYS A 353 23.08 -9.34 22.09
C LYS A 353 22.86 -9.47 20.59
N LEU A 354 23.89 -9.16 19.81
CA LEU A 354 23.90 -9.39 18.36
C LEU A 354 23.77 -10.88 18.07
N VAL A 355 22.77 -11.24 17.26
CA VAL A 355 22.57 -12.60 16.74
C VAL A 355 23.14 -12.69 15.33
N TRP A 356 22.81 -11.71 14.48
CA TRP A 356 23.28 -11.66 13.09
C TRP A 356 23.39 -10.23 12.57
N ASN A 357 24.15 -10.06 11.49
CA ASN A 357 24.25 -8.81 10.74
C ASN A 357 24.12 -9.03 9.24
N TYR A 358 23.61 -8.01 8.55
CA TYR A 358 23.61 -7.90 7.09
C TYR A 358 24.27 -6.59 6.66
N PRO A 359 25.14 -6.58 5.62
CA PRO A 359 25.58 -7.74 4.83
C PRO A 359 26.46 -8.71 5.63
N TRP A 360 26.15 -10.01 5.57
CA TRP A 360 26.83 -11.05 6.38
C TRP A 360 28.26 -11.36 5.89
N PHE A 361 28.57 -10.98 4.65
CA PHE A 361 29.85 -11.26 3.98
C PHE A 361 30.91 -10.18 4.20
N GLN A 362 30.59 -9.06 4.85
CA GLN A 362 31.60 -8.08 5.24
C GLN A 362 32.21 -8.49 6.58
N GLU A 363 33.51 -8.79 6.58
CA GLU A 363 34.20 -9.45 7.71
C GLU A 363 34.42 -8.54 8.94
N THR A 364 34.38 -7.21 8.79
CA THR A 364 34.72 -6.27 9.88
C THR A 364 33.63 -5.26 10.17
N ILE A 365 32.90 -5.46 11.25
CA ILE A 365 31.99 -4.46 11.84
C ILE A 365 32.86 -3.37 12.48
N GLY A 366 32.99 -2.21 11.82
CA GLY A 366 33.81 -1.08 12.31
C GLY A 366 35.24 -1.02 11.76
N GLY A 367 35.51 -1.66 10.62
CA GLY A 367 36.77 -1.49 9.90
C GLY A 367 36.86 -0.12 9.20
N VAL A 368 37.94 0.61 9.50
CA VAL A 368 38.37 1.79 8.75
C VAL A 368 38.80 1.33 7.36
N ALA A 369 38.21 1.88 6.30
CA ALA A 369 38.77 1.70 4.96
C ALA A 369 40.11 2.42 4.93
N ASP A 370 41.21 1.66 4.78
CA ASP A 370 42.54 2.18 4.54
C ASP A 370 42.54 2.90 3.18
N ASP A 371 42.48 4.24 3.21
CA ASP A 371 42.85 5.07 2.07
C ASP A 371 43.70 6.23 2.60
N THR A 372 45.01 6.04 2.50
CA THR A 372 46.00 7.11 2.61
C THR A 372 45.95 7.95 1.33
N ASP A 373 45.30 9.12 1.37
CA ASP A 373 45.74 10.32 0.62
C ASP A 373 45.01 11.61 1.06
N GLU A 374 45.82 12.64 1.35
CA GLU A 374 45.58 14.09 1.42
C GLU A 374 44.52 14.69 2.38
N GLN A 375 44.97 15.54 3.31
CA GLN A 375 44.18 16.29 4.31
C GLN A 375 42.95 17.05 3.76
N ALA A 376 42.97 17.50 2.51
CA ALA A 376 41.86 18.19 1.85
C ALA A 376 40.80 17.20 1.34
N ALA A 377 41.23 16.06 0.78
CA ALA A 377 40.36 14.94 0.46
C ALA A 377 39.78 14.36 1.76
N PHE A 378 40.59 14.25 2.82
CA PHE A 378 40.17 13.83 4.16
C PHE A 378 39.09 14.76 4.75
N ASN A 379 39.26 16.09 4.72
CA ASN A 379 38.26 17.03 5.24
C ASN A 379 36.98 17.08 4.39
N ALA A 380 37.11 17.03 3.06
CA ALA A 380 35.96 16.93 2.16
C ALA A 380 35.21 15.61 2.36
N ASN A 381 35.93 14.51 2.58
CA ASN A 381 35.37 13.19 2.87
C ASN A 381 34.73 13.16 4.27
N ARG A 382 35.32 13.83 5.27
CA ARG A 382 34.75 13.97 6.63
C ARG A 382 33.46 14.79 6.62
N ASN A 383 33.40 15.92 5.92
CA ASN A 383 32.17 16.70 5.78
C ASN A 383 31.09 15.91 5.03
N LYS A 384 31.44 15.27 3.91
CA LYS A 384 30.53 14.41 3.15
C LYS A 384 30.00 13.26 4.01
N ARG A 385 30.88 12.60 4.77
CA ARG A 385 30.51 11.51 5.69
C ARG A 385 29.61 12.00 6.81
N ARG A 386 29.90 13.16 7.39
CA ARG A 386 29.03 13.79 8.40
C ARG A 386 27.64 14.05 7.84
N ASP A 387 27.55 14.64 6.65
CA ASP A 387 26.27 14.96 6.04
C ASP A 387 25.50 13.69 5.64
N GLU A 388 26.20 12.63 5.20
CA GLU A 388 25.63 11.30 4.97
C GLU A 388 25.09 10.69 6.27
N LEU A 389 25.85 10.72 7.36
CA LEU A 389 25.41 10.22 8.66
C LEU A 389 24.17 10.97 9.13
N VAL A 390 24.13 12.30 8.95
CA VAL A 390 22.95 13.10 9.30
C VAL A 390 21.74 12.64 8.52
N GLN A 391 21.89 12.51 7.21
CA GLN A 391 20.82 12.06 6.34
C GLN A 391 20.32 10.67 6.77
N ARG A 392 21.21 9.70 6.93
CA ARG A 392 20.87 8.31 7.31
C ARG A 392 20.16 8.24 8.65
N LEU A 393 20.65 8.96 9.65
CA LEU A 393 20.18 8.84 11.03
C LEU A 393 18.85 9.57 11.27
N TRP A 394 18.59 10.69 10.60
CA TRP A 394 17.45 11.57 10.92
C TRP A 394 16.54 11.96 9.75
N GLU A 395 16.95 11.77 8.50
CA GLU A 395 16.22 12.33 7.33
C GLU A 395 15.77 11.27 6.32
N ASP A 396 16.51 10.17 6.16
CA ASP A 396 16.30 9.14 5.13
C ASP A 396 15.31 8.07 5.61
N ALA A 397 14.01 8.36 5.48
CA ALA A 397 12.96 7.46 5.92
C ALA A 397 12.95 6.11 5.16
N PRO A 398 13.11 6.05 3.81
CA PRO A 398 13.21 4.77 3.10
C PRO A 398 14.37 3.90 3.56
N TYR A 399 15.53 4.50 3.85
CA TYR A 399 16.68 3.75 4.36
C TYR A 399 16.44 3.24 5.79
N GLY A 400 15.85 4.08 6.65
CA GLY A 400 15.68 3.80 8.07
C GLY A 400 14.54 2.85 8.42
N GLN A 401 13.60 2.65 7.50
CA GLN A 401 12.48 1.73 7.67
C GLN A 401 12.79 0.33 7.12
N LEU A 402 12.17 -0.67 7.74
CA LEU A 402 12.20 -2.07 7.37
C LEU A 402 10.77 -2.60 7.31
N ALA A 403 10.58 -3.76 6.69
CA ALA A 403 9.33 -4.51 6.77
C ALA A 403 9.62 -6.00 6.98
N SER A 404 8.64 -6.74 7.50
CA SER A 404 8.72 -8.20 7.65
C SER A 404 7.35 -8.84 7.47
N ASP A 405 7.34 -10.06 6.92
CA ASP A 405 6.18 -10.95 6.87
C ASP A 405 6.20 -12.01 8.00
N GLY A 406 7.15 -11.90 8.94
CA GLY A 406 7.38 -12.88 10.01
C GLY A 406 8.41 -13.96 9.65
N GLU A 407 8.68 -14.20 8.37
CA GLU A 407 9.67 -15.19 7.90
C GLU A 407 10.93 -14.52 7.34
N ARG A 408 10.78 -13.36 6.72
CA ARG A 408 11.81 -12.59 6.03
C ARG A 408 11.78 -11.14 6.51
N VAL A 409 12.91 -10.46 6.37
CA VAL A 409 13.04 -9.02 6.53
C VAL A 409 13.34 -8.39 5.19
N TYR A 410 12.67 -7.29 4.89
CA TYR A 410 12.79 -6.53 3.67
C TYR A 410 13.40 -5.16 3.96
N LEU A 411 14.40 -4.78 3.17
CA LEU A 411 15.08 -3.49 3.28
C LEU A 411 15.43 -2.93 1.90
N LEU A 412 15.69 -1.62 1.86
CA LEU A 412 16.30 -1.00 0.70
C LEU A 412 17.82 -0.94 0.88
N ASP A 413 18.55 -1.40 -0.13
CA ASP A 413 20.01 -1.37 -0.18
C ASP A 413 20.49 -0.57 -1.40
N GLU A 414 21.80 -0.33 -1.50
CA GLU A 414 22.41 0.51 -2.55
C GLU A 414 21.67 1.84 -2.72
N MET A 415 21.47 2.55 -1.60
CA MET A 415 20.82 3.86 -1.57
C MET A 415 21.87 4.97 -1.64
N PRO A 416 22.15 5.61 -2.79
CA PRO A 416 23.08 6.73 -2.84
C PRO A 416 22.73 7.84 -1.83
N TYR A 417 23.76 8.54 -1.35
CA TYR A 417 23.57 9.78 -0.61
C TYR A 417 22.77 10.78 -1.46
N ALA A 418 21.70 11.35 -0.90
CA ALA A 418 20.85 12.31 -1.60
C ALA A 418 21.51 13.68 -1.45
N ALA A 419 22.48 13.99 -2.31
CA ALA A 419 23.20 15.25 -2.23
C ALA A 419 22.24 16.43 -2.30
N SER A 420 21.97 17.04 -1.14
CA SER A 420 21.13 18.21 -1.01
C SER A 420 21.90 19.44 -1.49
N GLY A 421 21.94 19.67 -2.80
CA GLY A 421 22.49 20.93 -3.30
C GLY A 421 22.91 20.90 -4.75
N ARG A 422 22.16 21.64 -5.58
CA ARG A 422 22.61 22.39 -6.77
C ARG A 422 23.88 21.82 -7.39
N VAL A 423 23.75 20.81 -8.25
CA VAL A 423 24.68 20.70 -9.36
C VAL A 423 24.51 22.01 -10.14
N ARG A 424 25.30 23.03 -9.81
CA ARG A 424 25.62 24.05 -10.81
C ARG A 424 26.24 23.23 -11.93
N PRO A 425 25.63 23.13 -13.12
CA PRO A 425 26.35 22.54 -14.24
C PRO A 425 27.57 23.43 -14.42
N GLN A 426 28.71 22.94 -13.94
CA GLN A 426 29.97 23.60 -14.19
C GLN A 426 30.18 23.38 -15.69
N LEU A 427 29.84 24.41 -16.47
CA LEU A 427 30.11 24.46 -17.90
C LEU A 427 31.64 24.46 -18.06
N VAL A 428 32.21 23.27 -18.05
CA VAL A 428 33.62 23.04 -18.35
C VAL A 428 33.72 22.98 -19.88
N PHE A 429 34.07 24.12 -20.49
CA PHE A 429 34.45 24.18 -21.89
C PHE A 429 35.93 23.77 -22.02
N GLY A 430 36.18 22.58 -22.57
CA GLY A 430 37.52 22.12 -22.91
C GLY A 430 37.49 21.04 -24.00
N PRO A 431 38.42 21.01 -24.98
CA PRO A 431 38.24 20.25 -26.22
C PRO A 431 38.48 18.75 -26.10
N ASN A 432 38.97 18.26 -24.96
CA ASN A 432 39.39 16.87 -24.79
C ASN A 432 39.14 16.43 -23.34
N LEU A 433 38.03 15.75 -23.06
CA LEU A 433 37.94 14.84 -21.92
C LEU A 433 36.84 13.80 -22.07
N ASN A 434 37.23 12.56 -21.80
CA ASN A 434 36.41 11.36 -21.76
C ASN A 434 35.13 11.56 -20.94
N ARG A 435 34.01 11.22 -21.57
CA ARG A 435 32.65 11.18 -21.02
C ARG A 435 32.41 10.01 -20.04
N ASN A 436 33.43 9.56 -19.32
CA ASN A 436 33.28 8.55 -18.26
C ASN A 436 32.94 9.21 -16.93
N GLN A 437 31.89 10.04 -16.91
CA GLN A 437 31.12 10.16 -15.67
C GLN A 437 30.32 8.87 -15.60
N THR A 438 30.82 7.90 -14.85
CA THR A 438 30.03 6.76 -14.40
C THR A 438 28.81 7.34 -13.68
N SER A 439 27.67 7.39 -14.37
CA SER A 439 26.41 7.82 -13.80
C SER A 439 26.21 7.03 -12.52
N ALA A 440 25.99 7.70 -11.39
CA ALA A 440 25.56 7.01 -10.18
C ALA A 440 24.38 6.08 -10.54
N PRO A 441 24.28 4.89 -9.91
CA PRO A 441 23.19 3.97 -10.18
C PRO A 441 21.86 4.72 -10.03
N ARG A 442 21.05 4.70 -11.09
CA ARG A 442 19.77 5.44 -11.18
C ARG A 442 18.65 4.80 -10.36
N GLY A 443 18.92 3.65 -9.75
CA GLY A 443 17.99 2.87 -8.94
C GLY A 443 18.65 2.40 -7.64
N ASN A 444 17.84 1.83 -6.76
CA ASN A 444 18.25 1.18 -5.52
C ASN A 444 17.85 -0.31 -5.58
N GLN A 445 18.19 -1.07 -4.54
CA GLN A 445 17.86 -2.47 -4.45
C GLN A 445 16.79 -2.71 -3.38
N LEU A 446 15.88 -3.64 -3.64
CA LEU A 446 15.03 -4.25 -2.63
C LEU A 446 15.61 -5.63 -2.29
N VAL A 447 15.96 -5.81 -1.02
CA VAL A 447 16.63 -7.01 -0.51
C VAL A 447 15.72 -7.72 0.46
N ALA A 448 15.65 -9.05 0.34
CA ALA A 448 15.04 -9.93 1.33
C ALA A 448 16.09 -10.75 2.06
N CYS A 449 16.02 -10.81 3.38
CA CYS A 449 16.85 -11.66 4.22
C CYS A 449 15.98 -12.64 5.02
N SER A 450 16.43 -13.89 5.12
CA SER A 450 15.73 -14.95 5.88
C SER A 450 15.95 -14.77 7.38
N LEU A 451 14.87 -14.74 8.17
CA LEU A 451 14.98 -14.74 9.64
C LEU A 451 15.37 -16.11 10.19
N ALA A 452 14.85 -17.18 9.60
CA ALA A 452 15.15 -18.55 10.03
C ALA A 452 16.61 -18.93 9.79
N GLU A 453 17.26 -18.31 8.80
CA GLU A 453 18.68 -18.51 8.49
C GLU A 453 19.55 -17.34 9.00
N GLU A 454 19.12 -16.67 10.07
CA GLU A 454 19.92 -15.65 10.76
C GLU A 454 20.38 -14.50 9.85
N GLY A 455 19.46 -13.91 9.08
CA GLY A 455 19.71 -12.72 8.28
C GLY A 455 20.46 -12.98 6.97
N LYS A 456 20.60 -14.24 6.54
CA LYS A 456 21.17 -14.57 5.23
C LYS A 456 20.34 -13.98 4.10
N LEU A 457 21.05 -13.54 3.07
CA LEU A 457 20.46 -13.03 1.84
C LEU A 457 19.58 -14.10 1.20
N HIS A 458 18.35 -13.74 0.85
CA HIS A 458 17.38 -14.63 0.23
C HIS A 458 17.20 -14.34 -1.27
N TRP A 459 16.95 -13.09 -1.63
CA TRP A 459 16.90 -12.59 -3.02
C TRP A 459 17.12 -11.08 -3.05
N ILE A 460 17.50 -10.55 -4.22
CA ILE A 460 17.66 -9.12 -4.50
C ILE A 460 16.95 -8.79 -5.80
N VAL A 461 16.25 -7.65 -5.84
CA VAL A 461 15.73 -7.08 -7.09
C VAL A 461 16.03 -5.59 -7.20
N GLY A 462 16.07 -5.07 -8.42
CA GLY A 462 16.37 -3.66 -8.70
C GLY A 462 17.85 -3.43 -9.04
N GLY A 463 18.41 -2.30 -8.61
CA GLY A 463 19.77 -1.93 -8.98
C GLY A 463 19.92 -1.69 -10.49
N GLU A 464 21.14 -1.77 -11.01
CA GLU A 464 21.42 -1.52 -12.43
C GLU A 464 20.88 -2.63 -13.35
N THR A 465 20.95 -3.89 -12.91
CA THR A 465 20.65 -5.07 -13.74
C THR A 465 19.26 -5.66 -13.51
N GLY A 466 18.61 -5.31 -12.38
CA GLY A 466 17.39 -5.94 -11.90
C GLY A 466 17.63 -7.16 -10.99
N GLU A 467 18.84 -7.73 -11.00
CA GLU A 467 19.23 -8.93 -10.24
C GLU A 467 18.30 -10.13 -10.50
N ASP A 468 17.60 -10.64 -9.48
CA ASP A 468 16.71 -11.80 -9.60
C ASP A 468 15.45 -11.53 -10.45
N GLU A 469 15.14 -10.26 -10.74
CA GLU A 469 14.04 -9.86 -11.62
C GLU A 469 14.48 -8.72 -12.58
N PRO A 470 15.00 -9.05 -13.77
CA PRO A 470 15.53 -8.09 -14.74
C PRO A 470 14.54 -7.00 -15.19
N ARG A 471 13.23 -7.26 -15.10
CA ARG A 471 12.20 -6.26 -15.43
C ARG A 471 12.17 -5.08 -14.46
N LEU A 472 12.84 -5.19 -13.31
CA LEU A 472 12.97 -4.14 -12.30
C LEU A 472 14.33 -3.40 -12.38
N ALA A 473 15.13 -3.65 -13.43
CA ALA A 473 16.36 -2.92 -13.67
C ALA A 473 16.13 -1.40 -13.70
N GLY A 474 16.95 -0.66 -12.95
CA GLY A 474 16.88 0.78 -12.81
C GLY A 474 15.70 1.29 -11.97
N ALA A 475 14.99 0.41 -11.26
CA ALA A 475 13.92 0.82 -10.36
C ALA A 475 14.47 1.58 -9.14
N PHE A 476 13.77 2.66 -8.78
CA PHE A 476 13.97 3.31 -7.48
C PHE A 476 12.76 3.03 -6.59
N PHE A 477 12.88 2.05 -5.70
CA PHE A 477 11.91 1.75 -4.66
C PHE A 477 11.81 2.90 -3.65
N LEU A 478 10.59 3.34 -3.36
CA LEU A 478 10.32 4.51 -2.53
C LEU A 478 10.20 4.18 -1.04
N GLY A 479 10.30 2.91 -0.66
CA GLY A 479 10.25 2.46 0.74
C GLY A 479 10.32 0.94 0.82
N PRO A 480 10.44 0.36 2.03
CA PRO A 480 10.29 -1.07 2.21
C PRO A 480 8.88 -1.53 1.77
N PRO A 481 8.70 -2.77 1.31
CA PRO A 481 7.42 -3.26 0.83
C PRO A 481 6.40 -3.37 1.97
N LEU A 482 5.12 -3.45 1.61
CA LEU A 482 4.05 -3.93 2.47
C LEU A 482 3.79 -5.41 2.16
N PRO A 483 4.16 -6.35 3.04
CA PRO A 483 3.87 -7.77 2.86
C PRO A 483 2.43 -8.10 3.21
N LEU A 484 1.71 -8.73 2.30
CA LEU A 484 0.32 -9.17 2.48
C LEU A 484 0.10 -10.46 1.68
N MET A 485 -0.48 -11.49 2.31
CA MET A 485 -0.94 -12.70 1.62
C MET A 485 0.12 -13.37 0.73
N GLY A 486 1.38 -13.43 1.18
CA GLY A 486 2.50 -13.99 0.42
C GLY A 486 3.01 -13.12 -0.74
N GLN A 487 2.52 -11.88 -0.85
CA GLN A 487 2.94 -10.90 -1.85
C GLN A 487 3.54 -9.66 -1.18
N LEU A 488 4.35 -8.92 -1.94
CA LEU A 488 4.96 -7.67 -1.51
C LEU A 488 4.45 -6.53 -2.37
N PHE A 489 3.85 -5.53 -1.74
CA PHE A 489 3.34 -4.33 -2.38
C PHE A 489 4.32 -3.18 -2.14
N VAL A 490 5.03 -2.74 -3.18
CA VAL A 490 6.04 -1.69 -3.08
C VAL A 490 5.82 -0.62 -4.15
N LEU A 491 6.07 0.63 -3.80
CA LEU A 491 6.07 1.71 -4.78
C LEU A 491 7.47 1.89 -5.33
N ALA A 492 7.58 1.98 -6.66
CA ALA A 492 8.84 2.23 -7.33
C ALA A 492 8.67 3.27 -8.43
N GLU A 493 9.68 4.12 -8.60
CA GLU A 493 9.81 4.96 -9.78
C GLU A 493 10.62 4.25 -10.86
N MET A 494 10.07 4.20 -12.07
CA MET A 494 10.74 3.66 -13.26
C MET A 494 10.32 4.47 -14.49
N ALA A 495 11.31 4.92 -15.28
CA ALA A 495 11.07 5.65 -16.52
C ALA A 495 10.12 6.87 -16.37
N GLY A 496 10.23 7.61 -15.25
CA GLY A 496 9.38 8.78 -14.97
C GLY A 496 7.95 8.45 -14.50
N GLU A 497 7.67 7.18 -14.19
CA GLU A 497 6.38 6.73 -13.65
C GLU A 497 6.54 6.18 -12.25
N ILE A 498 5.63 6.56 -11.35
CA ILE A 498 5.47 5.91 -10.05
C ILE A 498 4.49 4.76 -10.24
N ARG A 499 4.93 3.55 -9.90
CA ARG A 499 4.20 2.30 -10.08
C ARG A 499 4.04 1.60 -8.74
N LEU A 500 2.84 1.08 -8.50
CA LEU A 500 2.63 -0.01 -7.54
C LEU A 500 3.16 -1.30 -8.18
N VAL A 501 4.20 -1.86 -7.60
CA VAL A 501 4.86 -3.09 -8.02
C VAL A 501 4.49 -4.17 -7.03
N VAL A 502 4.03 -5.32 -7.54
CA VAL A 502 3.65 -6.47 -6.71
C VAL A 502 4.56 -7.65 -7.02
N LEU A 503 5.27 -8.09 -5.99
CA LEU A 503 6.24 -9.18 -6.07
C LEU A 503 5.74 -10.39 -5.29
N ASP A 504 6.19 -11.57 -5.67
CA ASP A 504 6.09 -12.76 -4.84
C ASP A 504 7.09 -12.66 -3.68
N ALA A 505 6.63 -12.85 -2.43
CA ALA A 505 7.48 -12.66 -1.25
C ALA A 505 8.61 -13.71 -1.15
N GLN A 506 8.34 -14.93 -1.65
CA GLN A 506 9.28 -16.04 -1.60
C GLN A 506 10.40 -15.92 -2.63
N THR A 507 10.13 -15.34 -3.79
CA THR A 507 11.06 -15.36 -4.93
C THR A 507 11.50 -13.99 -5.43
N GLY A 508 10.86 -12.91 -4.97
CA GLY A 508 11.10 -11.55 -5.48
C GLY A 508 10.56 -11.29 -6.89
N ARG A 509 9.97 -12.30 -7.55
CA ARG A 509 9.53 -12.19 -8.95
C ARG A 509 8.35 -11.25 -9.11
N LEU A 510 8.38 -10.45 -10.17
CA LEU A 510 7.31 -9.52 -10.51
C LEU A 510 6.05 -10.27 -10.96
N GLN A 511 4.96 -10.11 -10.19
CA GLN A 511 3.64 -10.67 -10.46
C GLN A 511 2.83 -9.75 -11.37
N TRP A 512 2.76 -8.46 -11.03
CA TRP A 512 2.10 -7.41 -11.82
C TRP A 512 2.51 -6.03 -11.31
N PHE A 513 2.18 -4.99 -12.07
CA PHE A 513 2.34 -3.61 -11.64
C PHE A 513 1.20 -2.72 -12.17
N GLN A 514 1.00 -1.58 -11.51
CA GLN A 514 -0.03 -0.59 -11.83
C GLN A 514 0.56 0.81 -11.72
N GLN A 515 0.50 1.59 -12.79
CA GLN A 515 0.87 3.00 -12.74
C GLN A 515 -0.09 3.76 -11.82
N VAL A 516 0.46 4.52 -10.87
CA VAL A 516 -0.32 5.34 -9.92
C VAL A 516 -0.07 6.83 -10.12
N ALA A 517 1.12 7.23 -10.58
CA ALA A 517 1.41 8.62 -10.94
C ALA A 517 2.51 8.73 -12.01
N HIS A 518 2.65 9.93 -12.57
CA HIS A 518 3.64 10.27 -13.58
C HIS A 518 4.38 11.54 -13.18
N VAL A 519 5.71 11.47 -13.14
CA VAL A 519 6.62 12.49 -12.60
C VAL A 519 7.80 12.77 -13.54
N ALA A 520 7.64 12.60 -14.85
CA ALA A 520 8.74 12.67 -15.81
C ALA A 520 9.56 13.98 -15.80
N GLU A 521 8.97 15.10 -15.36
CA GLU A 521 9.68 16.38 -15.26
C GLU A 521 10.48 16.55 -13.95
N GLN A 522 10.15 15.77 -12.91
CA GLN A 522 10.73 15.84 -11.57
C GLN A 522 10.96 14.43 -11.03
N THR A 523 11.83 13.68 -11.72
CA THR A 523 12.24 12.33 -11.35
C THR A 523 12.93 12.31 -9.99
N ILE A 524 13.04 11.12 -9.38
CA ILE A 524 13.52 10.98 -8.00
C ILE A 524 14.93 11.54 -7.78
N ASP A 525 15.79 11.47 -8.81
CA ASP A 525 17.14 12.02 -8.78
C ASP A 525 17.19 13.56 -8.71
N LEU A 526 16.13 14.22 -9.17
CA LEU A 526 15.99 15.68 -9.18
C LEU A 526 15.19 16.19 -7.97
N ASP A 527 14.63 15.28 -7.16
CA ASP A 527 13.77 15.60 -6.02
C ASP A 527 14.29 14.97 -4.71
N PRO A 528 15.27 15.60 -4.04
CA PRO A 528 15.85 15.08 -2.81
C PRO A 528 14.82 14.99 -1.67
N ASN A 529 13.82 15.86 -1.63
CA ASN A 529 12.79 15.83 -0.59
C ASN A 529 11.92 14.57 -0.74
N ARG A 530 11.45 14.28 -1.97
CA ARG A 530 10.68 13.07 -2.24
C ARG A 530 11.49 11.80 -2.00
N ARG A 531 12.77 11.82 -2.37
CA ARG A 531 13.71 10.73 -2.10
C ARG A 531 13.84 10.40 -0.61
N LEU A 532 13.89 11.42 0.25
CA LEU A 532 14.07 11.25 1.69
C LEU A 532 12.76 10.98 2.43
N ALA A 533 11.63 11.49 1.93
CA ALA A 533 10.32 11.30 2.56
C ALA A 533 9.86 9.84 2.57
N GLY A 534 10.15 9.12 1.49
CA GLY A 534 9.66 7.77 1.26
C GLY A 534 8.17 7.68 0.97
N ALA A 535 7.75 6.52 0.46
CA ALA A 535 6.37 6.27 0.08
C ALA A 535 6.09 4.76 0.16
N THR A 536 5.52 4.33 1.28
CA THR A 536 5.13 2.94 1.48
C THR A 536 3.60 2.82 1.51
N PRO A 537 3.00 1.85 0.79
CA PRO A 537 1.57 1.62 0.85
C PRO A 537 1.06 1.30 2.27
N SER A 538 -0.21 1.65 2.48
CA SER A 538 -1.02 1.20 3.62
C SER A 538 -2.17 0.35 3.10
N PHE A 539 -2.61 -0.63 3.88
CA PHE A 539 -3.71 -1.50 3.51
C PHE A 539 -4.73 -1.56 4.63
N ASP A 540 -5.99 -1.45 4.22
CA ASP A 540 -7.10 -1.78 5.07
C ASP A 540 -8.22 -2.37 4.23
N ASP A 541 -8.77 -3.48 4.70
CA ASP A 541 -10.00 -4.06 4.19
C ASP A 541 -10.12 -4.15 2.66
N GLY A 542 -9.11 -4.77 2.03
CA GLY A 542 -9.06 -5.00 0.58
C GLY A 542 -8.59 -3.81 -0.26
N ILE A 543 -8.44 -2.63 0.34
CA ILE A 543 -8.02 -1.40 -0.32
C ILE A 543 -6.57 -1.09 0.03
N LEU A 544 -5.76 -0.88 -1.00
CA LEU A 544 -4.40 -0.40 -0.88
C LEU A 544 -4.34 1.11 -1.15
N VAL A 545 -3.85 1.87 -0.18
CA VAL A 545 -3.64 3.32 -0.30
C VAL A 545 -2.16 3.58 -0.59
N CYS A 546 -1.89 4.15 -1.77
CA CYS A 546 -0.56 4.39 -2.30
C CYS A 546 -0.22 5.89 -2.21
N PRO A 547 0.53 6.34 -1.19
CA PRO A 547 1.07 7.70 -1.18
C PRO A 547 2.17 7.80 -2.26
N THR A 548 2.25 8.89 -3.01
CA THR A 548 3.29 9.01 -4.06
C THR A 548 4.48 9.86 -3.62
N SER A 549 4.32 10.62 -2.53
CA SER A 549 5.24 11.68 -2.09
C SER A 549 5.55 12.73 -3.17
N ALA A 550 4.77 12.74 -4.25
CA ALA A 550 4.85 13.65 -5.39
C ALA A 550 3.63 14.59 -5.47
N GLY A 551 2.85 14.71 -4.39
CA GLY A 551 1.62 15.50 -4.39
C GLY A 551 0.35 14.71 -4.70
N ALA A 552 0.38 13.37 -4.69
CA ALA A 552 -0.82 12.56 -4.91
C ALA A 552 -0.91 11.32 -4.01
N CYS A 553 -2.13 10.85 -3.80
CA CYS A 553 -2.47 9.58 -3.16
C CYS A 553 -3.47 8.82 -4.03
N VAL A 554 -3.32 7.50 -4.14
CA VAL A 554 -4.15 6.65 -5.01
C VAL A 554 -4.65 5.45 -4.25
N ALA A 555 -5.95 5.15 -4.34
CA ALA A 555 -6.51 3.90 -3.85
C ALA A 555 -6.63 2.86 -4.96
N VAL A 556 -6.20 1.64 -4.65
CA VAL A 556 -6.26 0.47 -5.53
C VAL A 556 -7.04 -0.62 -4.82
N ASP A 557 -8.04 -1.18 -5.49
CA ASP A 557 -8.73 -2.39 -5.03
C ASP A 557 -7.87 -3.60 -5.40
N LEU A 558 -7.42 -4.37 -4.40
CA LEU A 558 -6.59 -5.56 -4.62
C LEU A 558 -7.34 -6.68 -5.34
N ALA A 559 -8.65 -6.81 -5.10
CA ALA A 559 -9.47 -7.86 -5.68
C ALA A 559 -9.59 -7.69 -7.19
N THR A 560 -9.83 -6.47 -7.65
CA THR A 560 -10.02 -6.16 -9.07
C THR A 560 -8.75 -5.66 -9.76
N ARG A 561 -7.71 -5.32 -8.99
CA ARG A 561 -6.51 -4.63 -9.48
C ARG A 561 -6.88 -3.40 -10.31
N SER A 562 -7.81 -2.61 -9.78
CA SER A 562 -8.38 -1.43 -10.43
C SER A 562 -8.19 -0.19 -9.56
N LEU A 563 -8.14 0.96 -10.23
CA LEU A 563 -8.00 2.24 -9.56
C LEU A 563 -9.37 2.71 -9.05
N LEU A 564 -9.49 2.97 -7.75
CA LEU A 564 -10.75 3.43 -7.14
C LEU A 564 -10.88 4.95 -7.19
N TRP A 565 -9.86 5.66 -6.69
CA TRP A 565 -9.78 7.11 -6.69
C TRP A 565 -8.32 7.57 -6.67
N GLY A 566 -8.10 8.81 -7.10
CA GLY A 566 -6.81 9.49 -7.05
C GLY A 566 -7.01 10.91 -6.56
N TYR A 567 -6.30 11.28 -5.50
CA TYR A 567 -6.38 12.59 -4.86
C TYR A 567 -5.04 13.32 -4.99
N GLN A 568 -5.05 14.49 -5.62
CA GLN A 568 -3.88 15.37 -5.73
C GLN A 568 -3.96 16.45 -4.65
N TYR A 569 -2.89 16.59 -3.87
CA TYR A 569 -2.75 17.60 -2.82
C TYR A 569 -1.69 18.66 -3.19
N PRO A 570 -1.77 19.87 -2.58
CA PRO A 570 -0.91 21.00 -2.92
C PRO A 570 0.58 20.78 -2.71
#